data_AF-F7YVK1-F1
#
_entry.id   AF-F7YVK1-F1
#
_cell.length_a   1.000
_cell.length_b   1.000
_cell.length_c   1.000
_cell.angle_alpha   90.00
_cell.angle_beta   90.00
_cell.angle_gamma   90.00
#
_symmetry.space_group_name_H-M   'P 1'
#
loop_
_entity.id
_entity.type
_entity.pdbx_description
1 polymer ?
#
loop_
_entity_poly.entity_id
_entity_poly.type
_entity_poly.pdbx_seq_one_letter_code
_entity_poly.pdbx_strand_id
1 'polypeptide(L)'
;MTYEKPQTLEEAFEKFSPFLFKLAKTTWQKHRHRITSYDDLIQSIRYLFIYAYKMHDPAKGPFKAYMKTIVTQKLKHMLAGGNPPWCKESPFTFLKQRKIDCIYLEDEDVLDSLCQKQM
;
A
#
# COMPACT_ATOMS: atom_id res chain seq x y z
N MET A 1 30.20 -9.97 -2.77
CA MET A 1 29.64 -8.86 -1.96
C MET A 1 28.47 -9.40 -1.15
N THR A 2 28.68 -9.66 0.13
CA THR A 2 27.63 -10.05 1.08
C THR A 2 26.68 -8.86 1.26
N TYR A 3 25.43 -9.01 0.84
CA TYR A 3 24.40 -7.99 1.04
C TYR A 3 23.85 -8.12 2.46
N GLU A 4 24.67 -7.68 3.42
CA GLU A 4 24.29 -7.64 4.83
C GLU A 4 23.13 -6.66 5.05
N LYS A 5 22.30 -7.00 6.04
CA LYS A 5 21.21 -6.15 6.51
C LYS A 5 21.83 -4.84 7.06
N PRO A 6 21.33 -3.65 6.66
CA PRO A 6 21.83 -2.39 7.20
C PRO A 6 21.70 -2.36 8.74
N GLN A 7 22.66 -1.71 9.41
CA GLN A 7 22.77 -1.77 10.87
C GLN A 7 21.65 -1.02 11.56
N THR A 8 21.16 0.06 10.94
CA THR A 8 20.04 0.87 11.44
C THR A 8 18.84 0.78 10.51
N LEU A 9 17.66 1.11 11.06
CA LEU A 9 16.42 1.16 10.31
C LEU A 9 16.45 2.33 9.31
N GLU A 10 17.06 3.44 9.71
CA GLU A 10 17.21 4.69 8.98
C GLU A 10 18.05 4.47 7.72
N GLU A 11 19.23 3.86 7.85
CA GLU A 11 20.08 3.49 6.70
C GLU A 11 19.35 2.56 5.74
N ALA A 12 18.62 1.58 6.28
CA ALA A 12 17.81 0.70 5.47
C ALA A 12 16.71 1.47 4.73
N PHE A 13 16.06 2.41 5.41
CA PHE A 13 14.98 3.19 4.84
C PHE A 13 15.49 4.08 3.71
N GLU A 14 16.60 4.80 3.90
CA GLU A 14 17.21 5.62 2.85
C GLU A 14 17.56 4.77 1.62
N LYS A 15 18.22 3.63 1.84
CA LYS A 15 18.63 2.71 0.77
C LYS A 15 17.44 2.14 -0.02
N PHE A 16 16.30 1.92 0.63
CA PHE A 16 15.14 1.29 0.02
C PHE A 16 14.00 2.25 -0.34
N SER A 17 14.08 3.52 0.08
CA SER A 17 13.09 4.56 -0.21
C SER A 17 12.71 4.65 -1.70
N PRO A 18 13.66 4.63 -2.66
CA PRO A 18 13.30 4.65 -4.08
C PRO A 18 12.40 3.48 -4.50
N PHE A 19 12.64 2.28 -3.95
CA PHE A 19 11.79 1.11 -4.20
C PHE A 19 10.41 1.26 -3.55
N LEU A 20 10.35 1.72 -2.30
CA LEU A 20 9.09 1.89 -1.57
C LEU A 20 8.19 2.94 -2.26
N PHE A 21 8.75 4.07 -2.68
CA PHE A 21 8.00 5.09 -3.42
C PHE A 21 7.58 4.61 -4.81
N LYS A 22 8.45 3.89 -5.52
CA LYS A 22 8.06 3.27 -6.81
C LYS A 22 6.90 2.30 -6.62
N LEU A 23 6.94 1.45 -5.58
CA LEU A 23 5.88 0.52 -5.25
C LEU A 23 4.57 1.24 -4.91
N ALA A 24 4.62 2.32 -4.14
CA ALA A 24 3.45 3.14 -3.83
C ALA A 24 2.84 3.74 -5.10
N LYS A 25 3.67 4.36 -5.95
CA LYS A 25 3.22 4.94 -7.23
C LYS A 25 2.54 3.91 -8.12
N THR A 26 3.17 2.76 -8.35
CA THR A 26 2.59 1.71 -9.20
C THR A 26 1.32 1.10 -8.60
N THR A 27 1.29 0.94 -7.27
CA THR A 27 0.10 0.43 -6.57
C THR A 27 -1.05 1.42 -6.65
N TRP A 28 -0.79 2.71 -6.46
CA TRP A 28 -1.79 3.77 -6.58
C TRP A 28 -2.39 3.83 -7.97
N GLN A 29 -1.56 3.83 -9.02
CA GLN A 29 -2.02 3.83 -10.40
C GLN A 29 -3.00 2.68 -10.71
N LYS A 30 -2.76 1.50 -10.12
CA LYS A 30 -3.59 0.31 -10.37
C LYS A 30 -4.81 0.22 -9.44
N HIS A 31 -4.71 0.71 -8.21
CA HIS A 31 -5.66 0.41 -7.14
C HIS A 31 -6.24 1.65 -6.45
N ARG A 32 -6.01 2.88 -6.93
CA ARG A 32 -6.53 4.12 -6.32
C ARG A 32 -8.02 4.08 -5.99
N HIS A 33 -8.84 3.42 -6.82
CA HIS A 33 -10.28 3.24 -6.61
C HIS A 33 -10.64 2.41 -5.36
N ARG A 34 -9.67 1.76 -4.71
CA ARG A 34 -9.84 0.92 -3.51
C ARG A 34 -9.05 1.43 -2.29
N ILE A 35 -8.35 2.54 -2.43
CA ILE A 35 -7.44 3.08 -1.43
C ILE A 35 -7.91 4.49 -1.09
N THR A 36 -8.19 4.74 0.19
CA THR A 36 -8.76 6.01 0.67
C THR A 36 -7.87 7.21 0.34
N SER A 37 -6.55 7.07 0.53
CA SER A 37 -5.60 8.13 0.21
C SER A 37 -4.22 7.58 -0.19
N TYR A 38 -3.45 8.38 -0.92
CA TYR A 38 -2.07 8.02 -1.26
C TYR A 38 -1.16 7.98 -0.03
N ASP A 39 -1.44 8.83 0.95
CA ASP A 39 -0.70 8.88 2.21
C ASP A 39 -0.89 7.61 3.03
N ASP A 40 -2.12 7.07 3.11
CA ASP A 40 -2.39 5.78 3.77
C ASP A 40 -1.63 4.63 3.11
N LEU A 41 -1.50 4.65 1.79
CA LEU A 41 -0.72 3.66 1.05
C LEU A 41 0.77 3.76 1.39
N ILE A 42 1.32 4.98 1.45
CA ILE A 42 2.71 5.21 1.83
C ILE A 42 2.98 4.76 3.25
N GLN A 43 2.10 5.12 4.19
CA GLN A 43 2.22 4.72 5.60
C GLN A 43 2.13 3.19 5.75
N SER A 44 1.22 2.55 5.01
CA SER A 44 1.11 1.08 4.96
C SER A 44 2.39 0.43 4.44
N ILE A 45 2.98 0.94 3.36
CA ILE A 45 4.22 0.41 2.80
C ILE A 45 5.40 0.60 3.76
N ARG A 46 5.49 1.75 4.44
CA ARG A 46 6.50 2.01 5.48
C ARG A 46 6.36 1.05 6.66
N TYR A 47 5.13 0.82 7.12
CA TYR A 47 4.83 -0.17 8.14
C TYR A 47 5.32 -1.58 7.74
N LEU A 48 5.01 -2.01 6.52
CA LEU A 48 5.45 -3.31 5.99
C LEU A 48 6.97 -3.39 5.85
N PHE A 49 7.63 -2.29 5.53
CA PHE A 49 9.08 -2.20 5.50
C PHE A 49 9.69 -2.40 6.89
N ILE A 50 9.16 -1.75 7.93
CA ILE A 50 9.59 -1.94 9.33
C ILE A 50 9.40 -3.39 9.75
N TYR A 51 8.25 -3.98 9.41
CA TYR A 51 7.98 -5.40 9.64
C TYR A 51 9.05 -6.28 8.98
N ALA A 52 9.35 -6.06 7.69
CA ALA A 52 10.37 -6.82 6.97
C ALA A 52 11.76 -6.64 7.58
N TYR A 53 12.13 -5.42 8.00
CA TYR A 53 13.40 -5.15 8.66
C TYR A 53 13.54 -5.94 9.97
N LYS A 54 12.51 -5.92 10.82
CA LYS A 54 12.53 -6.61 12.11
C LYS A 54 12.50 -8.13 11.98
N MET A 55 11.78 -8.67 10.99
CA MET A 55 11.58 -10.11 10.82
C MET A 55 12.64 -10.82 9.97
N HIS A 56 13.57 -10.07 9.36
CA HIS A 56 14.60 -10.68 8.53
C HIS A 56 15.58 -11.49 9.36
N ASP A 57 15.71 -12.76 9.01
CA ASP A 57 16.72 -13.68 9.50
C ASP A 57 17.89 -13.74 8.50
N PRO A 58 19.10 -13.26 8.86
CA PRO A 58 20.28 -13.29 7.99
C PRO A 58 20.66 -14.70 7.52
N ALA A 59 20.35 -15.74 8.29
CA ALA A 59 20.66 -17.13 7.90
C ALA A 59 19.80 -17.61 6.71
N LYS A 60 18.67 -16.95 6.44
CA LYS A 60 17.74 -17.31 5.35
C LYS A 60 17.99 -16.56 4.05
N GLY A 61 19.06 -15.77 3.97
CA GLY A 61 19.51 -15.11 2.74
C GLY A 61 19.49 -13.58 2.79
N PRO A 62 19.72 -12.92 1.65
CA PRO A 62 20.02 -11.49 1.61
C PRO A 62 18.80 -10.62 1.92
N PHE A 63 19.00 -9.59 2.76
CA PHE A 63 17.93 -8.69 3.21
C PHE A 63 17.20 -8.01 2.05
N LYS A 64 17.93 -7.60 1.01
CA LYS A 64 17.38 -6.91 -0.17
C LYS A 64 16.28 -7.73 -0.86
N ALA A 65 16.52 -9.02 -1.07
CA ALA A 65 15.55 -9.90 -1.73
C ALA A 65 14.36 -10.15 -0.80
N TYR A 66 14.64 -10.45 0.47
CA TYR A 66 13.62 -10.67 1.49
C TYR A 66 12.68 -9.47 1.62
N MET A 67 13.22 -8.26 1.81
CA MET A 67 12.44 -7.03 2.00
C MET A 67 11.51 -6.78 0.82
N LYS A 68 12.03 -6.83 -0.42
CA LYS A 68 11.21 -6.59 -1.62
C LYS A 68 10.06 -7.60 -1.71
N THR A 69 10.34 -8.88 -1.46
CA THR A 69 9.35 -9.95 -1.49
C THR A 69 8.28 -9.76 -0.42
N ILE A 70 8.69 -9.58 0.84
CA ILE A 70 7.78 -9.48 1.98
C ILE A 70 6.88 -8.25 1.88
N VAL A 71 7.45 -7.08 1.58
CA VAL A 71 6.66 -5.84 1.44
C VAL A 71 5.62 -6.00 0.31
N THR A 72 6.04 -6.53 -0.85
CA THR A 72 5.14 -6.72 -1.98
C THR A 72 4.04 -7.75 -1.69
N GLN A 73 4.39 -8.90 -1.12
CA GLN A 73 3.44 -9.97 -0.83
C GLN A 73 2.43 -9.54 0.23
N LYS A 74 2.88 -8.91 1.31
CA LYS A 74 2.00 -8.42 2.38
C LYS A 74 1.10 -7.30 1.88
N LEU A 75 1.60 -6.37 1.06
CA LEU A 75 0.78 -5.34 0.44
C LEU A 75 -0.31 -5.96 -0.45
N LYS A 76 0.04 -6.95 -1.29
CA LYS A 76 -0.94 -7.68 -2.11
C LYS A 76 -2.00 -8.39 -1.25
N HIS A 77 -1.59 -9.03 -0.16
CA HIS A 77 -2.51 -9.66 0.78
C HIS A 77 -3.48 -8.65 1.38
N MET A 78 -2.99 -7.48 1.81
CA MET A 78 -3.83 -6.41 2.36
C MET A 78 -4.77 -5.82 1.29
N LEU A 79 -4.31 -5.64 0.06
CA LEU A 79 -5.16 -5.22 -1.08
C LEU A 79 -6.24 -6.26 -1.41
N ALA A 80 -6.03 -7.54 -1.08
CA ALA A 80 -7.02 -8.59 -1.20
C ALA A 80 -8.00 -8.64 0.00
N GLY A 81 -7.91 -7.69 0.95
CA GLY A 81 -8.75 -7.66 2.15
C GLY A 81 -8.19 -8.46 3.34
N GLY A 82 -6.96 -8.95 3.22
CA GLY A 82 -6.24 -9.59 4.30
C GLY A 82 -5.77 -8.61 5.38
N ASN A 83 -5.47 -9.13 6.56
CA ASN A 83 -5.04 -8.29 7.68
C ASN A 83 -3.54 -7.95 7.57
N PRO A 84 -3.14 -6.75 8.04
CA PRO A 84 -1.73 -6.43 8.21
C PRO A 84 -1.07 -7.40 9.23
N PRO A 85 0.26 -7.57 9.15
CA PRO A 85 1.04 -8.16 10.24
C PRO A 85 0.75 -7.48 11.60
N TRP A 86 0.96 -8.19 12.71
CA TRP A 86 0.93 -7.68 14.10
C TRP A 86 -0.28 -6.87 14.58
N CYS A 87 -1.32 -6.73 13.77
CA CYS A 87 -2.53 -5.96 14.10
C CYS A 87 -3.75 -6.81 13.73
N LYS A 88 -4.75 -6.85 14.61
CA LYS A 88 -6.04 -7.51 14.33
C LYS A 88 -6.92 -6.67 13.41
N GLU A 89 -6.84 -5.34 13.57
CA GLU A 89 -7.51 -4.34 12.77
C GLU A 89 -6.46 -3.36 12.24
N SER A 90 -6.57 -2.97 10.97
CA SER A 90 -5.57 -2.11 10.32
C SER A 90 -5.90 -0.65 10.56
N PRO A 91 -4.93 0.21 10.96
CA PRO A 91 -5.14 1.66 10.92
C PRO A 91 -5.38 2.18 9.49
N PHE A 92 -5.00 1.39 8.49
CA PHE A 92 -5.21 1.68 7.07
C PHE A 92 -6.15 0.63 6.48
N THR A 93 -7.40 0.99 6.26
CA THR A 93 -8.38 0.06 5.68
C THR A 93 -8.39 0.25 4.16
N PHE A 94 -7.80 -0.70 3.43
CA PHE A 94 -8.14 -0.84 2.01
C PHE A 94 -9.63 -1.11 1.92
N LEU A 95 -10.35 -0.42 1.03
CA LEU A 95 -11.79 -0.61 0.89
C LEU A 95 -12.04 -2.09 0.58
N LYS A 96 -12.54 -2.82 1.59
CA LYS A 96 -13.01 -4.20 1.47
C LYS A 96 -14.18 -4.14 0.52
N GLN A 97 -13.92 -4.38 -0.76
CA GLN A 97 -14.87 -4.63 -1.84
C GLN A 97 -16.28 -4.20 -1.47
N ARG A 98 -16.46 -2.91 -1.14
CA ARG A 98 -17.78 -2.34 -1.16
C ARG A 98 -18.04 -2.43 -2.65
N LYS A 99 -19.11 -3.17 -2.99
CA LYS A 99 -19.73 -3.03 -4.29
C LYS A 99 -19.54 -1.59 -4.73
N ILE A 100 -19.07 -1.41 -5.94
CA ILE A 100 -19.10 -0.14 -6.65
C ILE A 100 -20.60 0.15 -6.83
N ASP A 101 -21.28 0.45 -5.74
CA ASP A 101 -22.55 1.15 -5.63
C ASP A 101 -22.24 2.64 -5.40
N CYS A 102 -20.96 3.04 -5.55
CA CYS A 102 -20.66 4.36 -6.09
C CYS A 102 -20.96 4.29 -7.58
N ILE A 103 -22.25 4.42 -7.86
CA ILE A 103 -22.83 5.11 -9.01
C ILE A 103 -21.72 5.93 -9.68
N TYR A 104 -21.44 5.58 -10.92
CA TYR A 104 -20.73 6.43 -11.86
C TYR A 104 -21.32 7.84 -11.77
N LEU A 105 -20.64 8.73 -11.05
CA LEU A 105 -20.84 10.17 -11.12
C LEU A 105 -19.56 10.78 -11.72
N GLU A 106 -19.10 10.17 -12.80
CA GLU A 106 -18.14 10.76 -13.74
C GLU A 106 -18.83 11.05 -15.09
N ASP A 107 -20.13 11.39 -15.06
CA ASP A 107 -20.79 12.10 -16.15
C ASP A 107 -21.19 13.48 -15.62
N GLU A 108 -20.38 14.49 -15.91
CA GLU A 108 -20.71 15.91 -15.63
C GLU A 108 -22.06 16.31 -16.25
N ASP A 109 -22.55 15.57 -17.24
CA ASP A 109 -23.82 15.81 -17.94
C ASP A 109 -25.10 15.47 -17.12
N VAL A 110 -24.99 14.79 -15.97
CA VAL A 110 -26.18 14.43 -15.15
C VAL A 110 -26.57 15.54 -14.16
N LEU A 111 -25.62 16.41 -13.78
CA LEU A 111 -25.88 17.49 -12.82
C LEU A 111 -26.81 18.58 -13.39
N ASP A 112 -26.72 18.88 -14.69
CA ASP A 112 -27.57 19.89 -15.33
C ASP A 112 -29.02 19.42 -15.54
N SER A 113 -29.25 18.11 -15.65
CA SER A 113 -30.59 17.52 -15.83
C SER A 113 -31.45 17.59 -14.56
N LEU A 114 -30.82 17.66 -13.38
CA LEU A 114 -31.53 17.74 -12.09
C LEU A 114 -31.86 19.18 -11.67
N CYS A 115 -31.10 20.18 -12.15
CA CYS A 115 -31.41 21.60 -11.90
C CYS A 115 -32.58 22.13 -12.76
N GLN A 116 -32.89 21.49 -13.89
CA GLN A 116 -33.99 21.94 -14.78
C GLN A 116 -35.37 21.34 -14.44
N LYS A 117 -35.47 20.41 -13.48
CA LYS A 117 -36.76 19.83 -13.05
C LYS A 117 -37.33 20.42 -11.75
N GLN A 118 -36.76 21.52 -11.25
CA GLN A 118 -37.32 22.30 -10.15
C GLN A 118 -37.59 23.77 -10.50
N MET A 119 -37.84 24.06 -11.77
CA MET A 119 -38.50 25.31 -12.20
C MET A 119 -39.80 25.01 -12.92
#